data_AF-A0A2P4R889-F1
#
_entry.id   AF-A0A2P4R889-F1
#
_cell.length_a   1.000
_cell.length_b   1.000
_cell.length_c   1.000
_cell.angle_alpha   90.00
_cell.angle_beta   90.00
_cell.angle_gamma   90.00
#
_symmetry.space_group_name_H-M   'P 1'
#
loop_
_entity.id
_entity.type
_entity.pdbx_description
1 polymer ?
#
loop_
_entity_poly.entity_id
_entity_poly.type
_entity_poly.pdbx_seq_one_letter_code
_entity_poly.pdbx_strand_id
1 'polypeptide(L)'
;MAEKEHYERTKPHVNIGTIGHVDHGKTTLTAAITKVLADKGLAKAEDYADIDKAPEEKERGITINTAHVEYETEKRHYAHIDAPGHADYVKNMITGAAQMDGAILVVAATDGPMPQTREHILLARQVGVEYIVVFLNKTDLVDDPELTDLVEMEVRELLSEYDFPGDDIPVIRGSALKALEGDPEEVKHVEELLDVVDEYIPTPERDNTKPFMMPVEDVFTITGRGTVASGRIDRGEIKIGDEVEIVGLKPEVLKSTVTGLEMFRKTLDLGEAGDNVGILLRGVNRDQIERGQVLAKPGSIQTHNKFKGEVYIMSKEEGGRHTPFFSNYRPQFYFHTTDVTGVIELPEGVEMVMPGDQVTFEVDLIAPVAIENGTRFTVREGGRTVGAGVVTEILD
;
A
#
# COMPACT_ATOMS: atom_id res chain seq x y z
N MET A 1 -0.27 27.22 22.96
CA MET A 1 -0.39 26.02 22.12
C MET A 1 0.86 25.20 22.41
N ALA A 2 0.73 23.93 22.78
CA ALA A 2 1.92 23.09 22.95
C ALA A 2 2.71 23.13 21.64
N GLU A 3 4.01 23.39 21.74
CA GLU A 3 4.92 23.34 20.59
C GLU A 3 4.85 21.92 20.03
N LYS A 4 4.52 21.78 18.74
CA LYS A 4 4.50 20.46 18.12
C LYS A 4 5.92 19.96 18.06
N GLU A 5 6.10 18.69 18.39
CA GLU A 5 7.39 18.02 18.27
C GLU A 5 7.93 18.13 16.84
N HIS A 6 9.23 18.32 16.70
CA HIS A 6 9.93 18.35 15.42
C HIS A 6 10.48 16.96 15.13
N TYR A 7 10.29 16.48 13.90
CA TYR A 7 10.77 15.16 13.52
C TYR A 7 12.26 15.22 13.21
N GLU A 8 13.05 14.50 14.00
CA GLU A 8 14.49 14.35 13.80
C GLU A 8 14.80 13.07 12.99
N ARG A 9 15.35 13.24 11.79
CA ARG A 9 15.84 12.13 10.95
C ARG A 9 17.13 11.53 11.54
N THR A 10 17.00 10.67 12.54
CA THR A 10 18.13 10.00 13.21
C THR A 10 18.42 8.60 12.67
N LYS A 11 17.41 7.94 12.09
CA LYS A 11 17.49 6.56 11.58
C LYS A 11 16.98 6.48 10.13
N PRO A 12 17.44 5.50 9.32
CA PRO A 12 16.88 5.26 8.01
C PRO A 12 15.38 4.95 8.09
N HIS A 13 14.60 5.51 7.17
CA HIS A 13 13.14 5.34 7.13
C HIS A 13 12.71 4.27 6.12
N VAL A 14 11.85 3.35 6.55
CA VAL A 14 11.27 2.29 5.72
C VAL A 14 9.76 2.25 5.94
N ASN A 15 9.01 2.10 4.84
CA ASN A 15 7.58 1.89 4.87
C ASN A 15 7.31 0.40 4.79
N ILE A 16 6.59 -0.13 5.77
CA ILE A 16 6.14 -1.52 5.74
C ILE A 16 4.65 -1.59 5.99
N GLY A 17 4.06 -2.76 5.82
CA GLY A 17 2.67 -2.93 6.19
C GLY A 17 2.22 -4.37 6.22
N THR A 18 1.13 -4.62 6.93
CA THR A 18 0.50 -5.92 7.06
C THR A 18 -0.48 -6.17 5.92
N ILE A 19 -0.32 -7.31 5.24
CA ILE A 19 -1.22 -7.81 4.21
C ILE A 19 -1.63 -9.25 4.53
N GLY A 20 -2.71 -9.73 3.92
CA GLY A 20 -3.24 -11.08 4.13
C GLY A 20 -4.76 -11.10 4.30
N HIS A 21 -5.31 -12.30 4.39
CA HIS A 21 -6.75 -12.54 4.45
C HIS A 21 -7.42 -11.90 5.67
N VAL A 22 -8.74 -11.69 5.58
CA VAL A 22 -9.57 -11.24 6.70
C VAL A 22 -9.41 -12.19 7.89
N ASP A 23 -9.49 -11.66 9.11
CA ASP A 23 -9.38 -12.41 10.36
C ASP A 23 -8.06 -13.16 10.62
N HIS A 24 -7.05 -13.06 9.75
CA HIS A 24 -5.72 -13.64 10.01
C HIS A 24 -4.92 -12.88 11.09
N GLY A 25 -5.41 -11.72 11.56
CA GLY A 25 -4.84 -10.99 12.70
C GLY A 25 -3.81 -9.90 12.36
N LYS A 26 -3.95 -9.26 11.20
CA LYS A 26 -3.10 -8.12 10.77
C LYS A 26 -3.07 -6.98 11.80
N THR A 27 -4.23 -6.42 12.12
CA THR A 27 -4.40 -5.33 13.09
C THR A 27 -3.94 -5.72 14.50
N THR A 28 -4.18 -6.98 14.91
CA THR A 28 -3.67 -7.51 16.18
C THR A 28 -2.15 -7.55 16.21
N LEU A 29 -1.51 -7.97 15.12
CA LEU A 29 -0.05 -7.96 14.99
C LEU A 29 0.51 -6.53 15.03
N THR A 30 -0.13 -5.60 14.33
CA THR A 30 0.27 -4.17 14.37
C THR A 30 0.18 -3.60 15.78
N ALA A 31 -0.91 -3.87 16.50
CA ALA A 31 -1.04 -3.49 17.91
C ALA A 31 0.04 -4.16 18.80
N ALA A 32 0.33 -5.44 18.58
CA ALA A 32 1.36 -6.16 19.32
C ALA A 32 2.76 -5.55 19.10
N ILE A 33 3.12 -5.23 17.86
CA ILE A 33 4.38 -4.57 17.51
C ILE A 33 4.54 -3.25 18.27
N THR A 34 3.52 -2.37 18.21
CA THR A 34 3.61 -1.07 18.90
C THR A 34 3.73 -1.22 20.40
N LYS A 35 3.01 -2.18 21.00
CA LYS A 35 3.07 -2.44 22.44
C LYS A 35 4.45 -2.94 22.86
N VAL A 36 4.98 -3.95 22.17
CA VAL A 36 6.32 -4.52 22.46
C VAL A 36 7.41 -3.47 22.35
N LEU A 37 7.35 -2.60 21.34
CA LEU A 37 8.32 -1.51 21.19
C LEU A 37 8.09 -0.35 22.18
N ALA A 38 6.84 -0.07 22.56
CA ALA A 38 6.54 0.93 23.57
C ALA A 38 7.08 0.56 24.96
N ASP A 39 7.07 -0.72 25.31
CA ASP A 39 7.70 -1.22 26.54
C ASP A 39 9.22 -0.98 26.58
N LYS A 40 9.85 -0.82 25.40
CA LYS A 40 11.26 -0.42 25.22
C LYS A 40 11.46 1.09 25.06
N GLY A 41 10.39 1.88 25.01
CA GLY A 41 10.44 3.32 24.75
C GLY A 41 10.67 3.71 23.29
N LEU A 42 10.49 2.77 22.34
CA LEU A 42 10.74 2.94 20.90
C LEU A 42 9.45 3.14 20.08
N ALA A 43 8.30 3.20 20.76
CA ALA A 43 7.02 3.47 20.12
C ALA A 43 6.04 4.07 21.12
N LYS A 44 4.93 4.58 20.60
CA LYS A 44 3.73 4.78 21.40
C LYS A 44 2.82 3.57 21.17
N ALA A 45 2.42 2.92 22.25
CA ALA A 45 1.48 1.81 22.15
C ALA A 45 0.15 2.30 21.55
N GLU A 46 -0.31 1.62 20.51
CA GLU A 46 -1.64 1.80 19.92
C GLU A 46 -2.41 0.49 20.11
N ASP A 47 -3.58 0.56 20.74
CA ASP A 47 -4.41 -0.62 20.90
C ASP A 47 -5.18 -0.94 19.61
N TYR A 48 -5.83 -2.10 19.56
CA TYR A 48 -6.64 -2.50 18.41
C TYR A 48 -7.68 -1.44 18.02
N ALA A 49 -8.29 -0.77 19.01
CA ALA A 49 -9.36 0.20 18.81
C ALA A 49 -8.87 1.61 18.44
N ASP A 50 -7.58 1.87 18.61
CA ASP A 50 -6.86 3.06 18.14
C ASP A 50 -6.52 2.94 16.65
N ILE A 51 -6.24 1.72 16.18
CA ILE A 51 -5.98 1.40 14.77
C ILE A 51 -7.31 1.33 14.00
N ASP A 52 -8.20 0.42 14.39
CA ASP A 52 -9.58 0.30 13.87
C ASP A 52 -10.51 1.33 14.56
N LYS A 53 -10.25 2.61 14.29
CA LYS A 53 -10.91 3.73 14.99
C LYS A 53 -12.26 4.13 14.41
N ALA A 54 -12.55 3.82 13.15
CA ALA A 54 -13.79 4.28 12.53
C ALA A 54 -15.00 3.60 13.18
N PRO A 55 -16.14 4.32 13.36
CA PRO A 55 -17.33 3.72 13.95
C PRO A 55 -17.81 2.47 13.21
N GLU A 56 -17.69 2.46 11.88
CA GLU A 56 -18.06 1.32 11.03
C GLU A 56 -17.11 0.12 11.20
N GLU A 57 -15.81 0.37 11.43
CA GLU A 57 -14.81 -0.67 11.71
C GLU A 57 -15.09 -1.34 13.05
N LYS A 58 -15.41 -0.56 14.09
CA LYS A 58 -15.77 -1.07 15.43
C LYS A 58 -17.05 -1.89 15.43
N GLU A 59 -18.03 -1.50 14.61
CA GLU A 59 -19.31 -2.22 14.51
C GLU A 59 -19.16 -3.53 13.74
N ARG A 60 -18.35 -3.55 12.67
CA ARG A 60 -18.18 -4.72 11.81
C ARG A 60 -17.04 -5.64 12.23
N GLY A 61 -16.12 -5.18 13.07
CA GLY A 61 -14.95 -5.95 13.49
C GLY A 61 -13.94 -6.22 12.37
N ILE A 62 -13.91 -5.37 11.34
CA ILE A 62 -13.00 -5.48 10.20
C ILE A 62 -12.39 -4.11 9.88
N THR A 63 -11.11 -4.10 9.51
CA THR A 63 -10.42 -2.92 8.98
C THR A 63 -11.04 -2.52 7.64
N ILE A 64 -11.39 -1.24 7.49
CA ILE A 64 -11.99 -0.68 6.29
C ILE A 64 -11.00 0.29 5.64
N ASN A 65 -10.45 1.20 6.42
CA ASN A 65 -9.49 2.21 5.99
C ASN A 65 -8.07 1.73 6.27
N THR A 66 -7.10 2.21 5.50
CA THR A 66 -5.69 2.05 5.84
C THR A 66 -5.38 2.83 7.11
N ALA A 67 -4.72 2.17 8.07
CA ALA A 67 -4.23 2.83 9.26
C ALA A 67 -2.70 2.97 9.18
N HIS A 68 -2.21 4.14 9.56
CA HIS A 68 -0.77 4.46 9.56
C HIS A 68 -0.29 4.58 10.99
N VAL A 69 0.67 3.74 11.35
CA VAL A 69 1.23 3.63 12.71
C VAL A 69 2.74 3.86 12.67
N GLU A 70 3.27 4.59 13.66
CA GLU A 70 4.70 4.93 13.76
C GLU A 70 5.36 4.10 14.87
N TYR A 71 6.50 3.50 14.57
CA TYR A 71 7.38 2.91 15.56
C TYR A 71 8.81 2.83 15.03
N GLU A 72 9.77 2.56 15.90
CA GLU A 72 11.16 2.37 15.50
C GLU A 72 11.78 1.14 16.15
N THR A 73 12.79 0.60 15.50
CA THR A 73 13.75 -0.33 16.12
C THR A 73 15.00 0.44 16.49
N GLU A 74 15.99 -0.23 17.08
CA GLU A 74 17.31 0.36 17.28
C GLU A 74 17.98 0.75 15.95
N LYS A 75 17.65 0.06 14.85
CA LYS A 75 18.28 0.26 13.53
C LYS A 75 17.55 1.27 12.65
N ARG A 76 16.21 1.28 12.66
CA ARG A 76 15.40 1.98 11.63
C ARG A 76 14.12 2.61 12.20
N HIS A 77 13.59 3.57 11.46
CA HIS A 77 12.29 4.19 11.71
C HIS A 77 11.24 3.66 10.72
N TYR A 78 10.09 3.22 11.23
CA TYR A 78 9.05 2.59 10.43
C TYR A 78 7.76 3.40 10.38
N ALA A 79 7.23 3.53 9.17
CA ALA A 79 5.81 3.81 8.95
C ALA A 79 5.15 2.48 8.60
N HIS A 80 4.20 2.04 9.43
CA HIS A 80 3.46 0.81 9.23
C HIS A 80 2.07 1.09 8.70
N ILE A 81 1.74 0.54 7.54
CA ILE A 81 0.42 0.61 6.92
C ILE A 81 -0.35 -0.69 7.21
N ASP A 82 -1.36 -0.64 8.09
CA ASP A 82 -2.27 -1.77 8.31
C ASP A 82 -3.34 -1.77 7.21
N ALA A 83 -3.28 -2.78 6.33
CA ALA A 83 -4.14 -2.85 5.16
C ALA A 83 -5.33 -3.79 5.36
N PRO A 84 -6.52 -3.47 4.84
CA PRO A 84 -7.71 -4.30 5.02
C PRO A 84 -7.60 -5.63 4.27
N GLY A 85 -8.11 -6.72 4.86
CA GLY A 85 -8.08 -8.08 4.27
C GLY A 85 -9.39 -8.58 3.66
N HIS A 86 -10.46 -7.80 3.74
CA HIS A 86 -11.77 -8.18 3.24
C HIS A 86 -11.89 -7.80 1.75
N ALA A 87 -12.52 -8.68 0.95
CA ALA A 87 -12.59 -8.53 -0.52
C ALA A 87 -13.17 -7.17 -0.97
N ASP A 88 -14.20 -6.70 -0.27
CA ASP A 88 -14.88 -5.42 -0.58
C ASP A 88 -13.95 -4.19 -0.43
N TYR A 89 -12.89 -4.29 0.36
CA TYR A 89 -12.00 -3.18 0.70
C TYR A 89 -10.60 -3.31 0.08
N VAL A 90 -10.41 -4.24 -0.87
CA VAL A 90 -9.13 -4.43 -1.59
C VAL A 90 -8.65 -3.15 -2.27
N LYS A 91 -9.55 -2.23 -2.65
CA LYS A 91 -9.14 -0.91 -3.20
C LYS A 91 -8.23 -0.14 -2.23
N ASN A 92 -8.54 -0.18 -0.94
CA ASN A 92 -7.75 0.48 0.09
C ASN A 92 -6.44 -0.28 0.33
N MET A 93 -6.46 -1.61 0.24
CA MET A 93 -5.25 -2.42 0.29
C MET A 93 -4.27 -2.08 -0.83
N ILE A 94 -4.73 -1.94 -2.08
CA ILE A 94 -3.87 -1.57 -3.22
C ILE A 94 -3.18 -0.23 -2.99
N THR A 95 -3.93 0.76 -2.50
CA THR A 95 -3.39 2.07 -2.17
C THR A 95 -2.40 2.04 -1.00
N GLY A 96 -2.63 1.18 0.00
CA GLY A 96 -1.67 0.96 1.09
C GLY A 96 -0.41 0.24 0.62
N ALA A 97 -0.55 -0.84 -0.16
CA ALA A 97 0.55 -1.66 -0.66
C ALA A 97 1.46 -0.89 -1.61
N ALA A 98 0.92 0.04 -2.41
CA ALA A 98 1.73 0.94 -3.26
C ALA A 98 2.70 1.83 -2.47
N GLN A 99 2.53 1.93 -1.14
CA GLN A 99 3.40 2.70 -0.27
C GLN A 99 4.46 1.86 0.44
N MET A 100 4.34 0.53 0.39
CA MET A 100 5.22 -0.38 1.12
C MET A 100 6.54 -0.60 0.37
N ASP A 101 7.66 -0.49 1.07
CA ASP A 101 8.98 -0.94 0.60
C ASP A 101 9.14 -2.46 0.81
N GLY A 102 8.45 -3.00 1.81
CA GLY A 102 8.30 -4.42 2.06
C GLY A 102 7.00 -4.70 2.83
N ALA A 103 6.48 -5.91 2.74
CA ALA A 103 5.22 -6.27 3.40
C ALA A 103 5.41 -7.42 4.40
N ILE A 104 4.60 -7.41 5.46
CA ILE A 104 4.43 -8.52 6.38
C ILE A 104 3.17 -9.28 5.96
N LEU A 105 3.33 -10.47 5.39
CA LEU A 105 2.23 -11.35 5.03
C LEU A 105 1.78 -12.12 6.27
N VAL A 106 0.57 -11.83 6.75
CA VAL A 106 -0.02 -12.49 7.93
C VAL A 106 -0.92 -13.63 7.49
N VAL A 107 -0.57 -14.85 7.88
CA VAL A 107 -1.34 -16.07 7.60
C VAL A 107 -1.67 -16.79 8.89
N ALA A 108 -2.95 -17.09 9.13
CA ALA A 108 -3.35 -17.87 10.29
C ALA A 108 -2.97 -19.35 10.09
N ALA A 109 -2.25 -19.93 11.04
CA ALA A 109 -1.86 -21.34 11.03
C ALA A 109 -3.08 -22.29 11.09
N THR A 110 -4.23 -21.82 11.56
CA THR A 110 -5.49 -22.59 11.58
C THR A 110 -6.14 -22.73 10.22
N ASP A 111 -5.91 -21.76 9.32
CA ASP A 111 -6.68 -21.60 8.08
C ASP A 111 -5.82 -21.83 6.83
N GLY A 112 -4.53 -21.49 6.91
CA GLY A 112 -3.60 -21.56 5.77
C GLY A 112 -3.86 -20.48 4.70
N PRO A 113 -3.31 -20.65 3.48
CA PRO A 113 -3.45 -19.68 2.40
C PRO A 113 -4.87 -19.57 1.82
N MET A 114 -5.62 -18.57 2.28
CA MET A 114 -6.97 -18.24 1.79
C MET A 114 -6.99 -17.39 0.50
N PRO A 115 -8.14 -17.21 -0.19
CA PRO A 115 -8.21 -16.50 -1.48
C PRO A 115 -7.61 -15.09 -1.48
N GLN A 116 -7.83 -14.30 -0.43
CA GLN A 116 -7.28 -12.95 -0.32
C GLN A 116 -5.77 -12.98 -0.01
N THR A 117 -5.23 -14.06 0.57
CA THR A 117 -3.78 -14.25 0.67
C THR A 117 -3.16 -14.28 -0.73
N ARG A 118 -3.75 -15.08 -1.64
CA ARG A 118 -3.42 -15.12 -3.08
C ARG A 118 -3.52 -13.74 -3.73
N GLU A 119 -4.68 -13.10 -3.59
CA GLU A 119 -4.92 -11.79 -4.21
C GLU A 119 -3.95 -10.71 -3.68
N HIS A 120 -3.63 -10.72 -2.39
CA HIS A 120 -2.73 -9.74 -1.79
C HIS A 120 -1.28 -9.92 -2.22
N ILE A 121 -0.75 -11.15 -2.31
CA ILE A 121 0.61 -11.41 -2.79
C ILE A 121 0.76 -10.91 -4.22
N LEU A 122 -0.20 -11.26 -5.08
CA LEU A 122 -0.21 -10.80 -6.46
C LEU A 122 -0.27 -9.27 -6.53
N LEU A 123 -1.21 -8.63 -5.85
CA LEU A 123 -1.36 -7.18 -5.87
C LEU A 123 -0.12 -6.47 -5.33
N ALA A 124 0.48 -6.97 -4.25
CA ALA A 124 1.73 -6.45 -3.69
C ALA A 124 2.85 -6.47 -4.74
N ARG A 125 3.02 -7.58 -5.46
CA ARG A 125 3.99 -7.67 -6.57
C ARG A 125 3.72 -6.64 -7.66
N GLN A 126 2.45 -6.46 -8.03
CA GLN A 126 2.06 -5.59 -9.14
C GLN A 126 2.21 -4.10 -8.81
N VAL A 127 2.01 -3.72 -7.56
CA VAL A 127 2.29 -2.34 -7.09
C VAL A 127 3.75 -2.10 -6.73
N GLY A 128 4.63 -3.11 -6.92
CA GLY A 128 6.08 -2.96 -6.81
C GLY A 128 6.68 -3.34 -5.46
N VAL A 129 5.95 -4.06 -4.60
CA VAL A 129 6.53 -4.64 -3.38
C VAL A 129 7.43 -5.81 -3.76
N GLU A 130 8.72 -5.69 -3.45
CA GLU A 130 9.73 -6.69 -3.82
C GLU A 130 10.06 -7.67 -2.67
N TYR A 131 9.87 -7.23 -1.42
CA TYR A 131 10.24 -8.00 -0.23
C TYR A 131 9.01 -8.31 0.63
N ILE A 132 8.85 -9.59 0.97
CA ILE A 132 7.82 -10.07 1.90
C ILE A 132 8.50 -10.83 3.03
N VAL A 133 8.08 -10.56 4.27
CA VAL A 133 8.33 -11.39 5.45
C VAL A 133 7.00 -12.03 5.86
N VAL A 134 7.01 -13.30 6.24
CA VAL A 134 5.77 -14.01 6.63
C VAL A 134 5.68 -14.09 8.15
N PHE A 135 4.50 -13.79 8.68
CA PHE A 135 4.14 -14.09 10.05
C PHE A 135 3.01 -15.13 10.06
N LEU A 136 3.34 -16.38 10.39
CA LEU A 136 2.40 -17.45 10.66
C LEU A 136 1.79 -17.24 12.05
N ASN A 137 0.61 -16.62 12.06
CA ASN A 137 -0.09 -16.20 13.25
C ASN A 137 -0.99 -17.31 13.81
N LYS A 138 -1.48 -17.14 15.04
CA LYS A 138 -2.42 -18.03 15.73
C LYS A 138 -1.87 -19.45 15.95
N THR A 139 -0.56 -19.59 16.10
CA THR A 139 0.05 -20.90 16.40
C THR A 139 -0.38 -21.44 17.77
N ASP A 140 -0.84 -20.56 18.67
CA ASP A 140 -1.42 -20.93 19.96
C ASP A 140 -2.72 -21.74 19.86
N LEU A 141 -3.37 -21.74 18.69
CA LEU A 141 -4.59 -22.49 18.41
C LEU A 141 -4.32 -23.82 17.68
N VAL A 142 -3.07 -24.12 17.37
CA VAL A 142 -2.68 -25.32 16.61
C VAL A 142 -1.86 -26.25 17.50
N ASP A 143 -2.46 -27.37 17.91
CA ASP A 143 -1.81 -28.35 18.79
C ASP A 143 -0.80 -29.25 18.06
N ASP A 144 -0.93 -29.39 16.74
CA ASP A 144 -0.12 -30.28 15.90
C ASP A 144 0.95 -29.49 15.13
N PRO A 145 2.25 -29.63 15.47
CA PRO A 145 3.33 -28.96 14.75
C PRO A 145 3.39 -29.32 13.26
N GLU A 146 3.00 -30.54 12.88
CA GLU A 146 3.02 -30.98 11.47
C GLU A 146 2.04 -30.17 10.61
N LEU A 147 0.91 -29.72 11.19
CA LEU A 147 -0.04 -28.86 10.49
C LEU A 147 0.57 -27.48 10.22
N THR A 148 1.33 -26.93 11.17
CA THR A 148 1.99 -25.63 11.00
C THR A 148 3.09 -25.72 9.93
N ASP A 149 3.85 -26.82 9.91
CA ASP A 149 4.84 -27.09 8.86
C ASP A 149 4.20 -27.18 7.47
N LEU A 150 3.06 -27.89 7.37
CA LEU A 150 2.31 -27.98 6.12
C LEU A 150 1.83 -26.60 5.64
N VAL A 151 1.27 -25.80 6.54
CA VAL A 151 0.81 -24.43 6.19
C VAL A 151 1.98 -23.56 5.74
N GLU A 152 3.15 -23.66 6.39
CA GLU A 152 4.35 -22.95 5.94
C GLU A 152 4.73 -23.35 4.51
N MET A 153 4.75 -24.66 4.22
CA MET A 153 5.05 -25.16 2.86
C MET A 153 4.08 -24.58 1.84
N GLU A 154 2.76 -24.60 2.11
CA GLU A 154 1.76 -24.04 1.20
C GLU A 154 1.92 -22.53 0.98
N VAL A 155 2.31 -21.76 2.01
CA VAL A 155 2.59 -20.33 1.88
C VAL A 155 3.83 -20.09 1.00
N ARG A 156 4.89 -20.88 1.18
CA ARG A 156 6.11 -20.78 0.38
C ARG A 156 5.87 -21.12 -1.09
N GLU A 157 5.13 -22.20 -1.36
CA GLU A 157 4.72 -22.57 -2.72
C GLU A 157 3.92 -21.44 -3.39
N LEU A 158 2.99 -20.83 -2.64
CA LEU A 158 2.19 -19.72 -3.14
C LEU A 158 3.01 -18.46 -3.44
N LEU A 159 4.01 -18.14 -2.61
CA LEU A 159 4.91 -17.02 -2.87
C LEU A 159 5.73 -17.27 -4.14
N SER A 160 6.23 -18.50 -4.32
CA SER A 160 6.95 -18.92 -5.52
C SER A 160 6.09 -18.86 -6.79
N GLU A 161 4.79 -19.15 -6.70
CA GLU A 161 3.84 -19.02 -7.82
C GLU A 161 3.75 -17.59 -8.36
N TYR A 162 3.97 -16.58 -7.51
CA TYR A 162 3.90 -15.15 -7.87
C TYR A 162 5.27 -14.46 -7.92
N ASP A 163 6.31 -15.19 -8.30
CA ASP A 163 7.67 -14.69 -8.54
C ASP A 163 8.36 -14.04 -7.32
N PHE A 164 7.96 -14.43 -6.10
CA PHE A 164 8.73 -14.18 -4.89
C PHE A 164 9.64 -15.38 -4.59
N PRO A 165 10.79 -15.17 -3.92
CA PRO A 165 11.69 -16.27 -3.56
C PRO A 165 11.14 -17.05 -2.34
N GLY A 166 10.05 -17.80 -2.53
CA GLY A 166 9.29 -18.45 -1.45
C GLY A 166 10.13 -19.33 -0.53
N ASP A 167 11.14 -20.02 -1.05
CA ASP A 167 12.05 -20.86 -0.25
C ASP A 167 13.01 -20.05 0.65
N ASP A 168 13.35 -18.83 0.25
CA ASP A 168 14.31 -17.96 0.95
C ASP A 168 13.62 -16.92 1.85
N ILE A 169 12.30 -16.72 1.69
CA ILE A 169 11.54 -15.77 2.49
C ILE A 169 11.54 -16.18 3.97
N PRO A 170 11.89 -15.27 4.90
CA PRO A 170 11.78 -15.55 6.32
C PRO A 170 10.33 -15.76 6.76
N VAL A 171 10.12 -16.79 7.58
CA VAL A 171 8.82 -17.12 8.18
C VAL A 171 8.98 -17.17 9.68
N ILE A 172 8.23 -16.30 10.38
CA ILE A 172 8.17 -16.29 11.84
C ILE A 172 6.82 -16.87 12.28
N ARG A 173 6.86 -17.76 13.26
CA ARG A 173 5.68 -18.45 13.81
C ARG A 173 5.37 -17.89 15.19
N GLY A 174 4.12 -17.54 15.44
CA GLY A 174 3.72 -17.04 16.75
C GLY A 174 2.25 -16.66 16.88
N SER A 175 1.95 -16.01 17.99
CA SER A 175 0.61 -15.52 18.33
C SER A 175 0.65 -14.04 18.65
N ALA A 176 0.18 -13.22 17.70
CA ALA A 176 0.06 -11.79 17.88
C ALA A 176 -0.84 -11.42 19.07
N LEU A 177 -1.90 -12.21 19.32
CA LEU A 177 -2.80 -11.97 20.44
C LEU A 177 -2.10 -12.20 21.78
N LYS A 178 -1.37 -13.31 21.92
CA LYS A 178 -0.62 -13.61 23.15
C LYS A 178 0.52 -12.64 23.38
N ALA A 179 1.21 -12.22 22.33
CA ALA A 179 2.21 -11.14 22.40
C ALA A 179 1.57 -9.83 22.89
N LEU A 180 0.39 -9.47 22.36
CA LEU A 180 -0.38 -8.30 22.82
C LEU A 180 -0.85 -8.46 24.28
N GLU A 181 -1.16 -9.66 24.74
CA GLU A 181 -1.48 -9.97 26.16
C GLU A 181 -0.24 -9.91 27.08
N GLY A 182 0.98 -9.90 26.51
CA GLY A 182 2.25 -9.83 27.23
C GLY A 182 2.87 -11.18 27.55
N ASP A 183 2.52 -12.24 26.82
CA ASP A 183 3.19 -13.54 26.95
C ASP A 183 4.68 -13.43 26.57
N PRO A 184 5.63 -13.79 27.45
CA PRO A 184 7.06 -13.58 27.20
C PRO A 184 7.66 -14.37 26.04
N GLU A 185 7.08 -15.51 25.65
CA GLU A 185 7.56 -16.28 24.49
C GLU A 185 7.07 -15.62 23.20
N GLU A 186 5.81 -15.22 23.17
CA GLU A 186 5.21 -14.62 21.97
C GLU A 186 5.68 -13.17 21.72
N VAL A 187 6.01 -12.44 22.79
CA VAL A 187 6.73 -11.15 22.67
C VAL A 187 8.06 -11.34 21.93
N LYS A 188 8.81 -12.42 22.20
CA LYS A 188 10.09 -12.68 21.51
C LYS A 188 9.89 -12.99 20.03
N HIS A 189 8.82 -13.68 19.64
CA HIS A 189 8.53 -13.90 18.22
C HIS A 189 8.23 -12.59 17.49
N VAL A 190 7.57 -11.62 18.15
CA VAL A 190 7.39 -10.27 17.59
C VAL A 190 8.72 -9.51 17.49
N GLU A 191 9.60 -9.64 18.48
CA GLU A 191 10.95 -9.07 18.41
C GLU A 191 11.78 -9.69 17.27
N GLU A 192 11.75 -11.01 17.13
CA GLU A 192 12.41 -11.76 16.05
C GLU A 192 11.87 -11.35 14.68
N LEU A 193 10.55 -11.16 14.55
CA LEU A 193 9.95 -10.61 13.34
C LEU A 193 10.54 -9.25 12.96
N LEU A 194 10.71 -8.35 13.93
CA LEU A 194 11.27 -7.03 13.67
C LEU A 194 12.76 -7.07 13.35
N ASP A 195 13.53 -7.96 14.00
CA ASP A 195 14.94 -8.19 13.67
C ASP A 195 15.09 -8.72 12.24
N VAL A 196 14.23 -9.65 11.83
CA VAL A 196 14.18 -10.19 10.47
C VAL A 196 13.76 -9.11 9.47
N VAL A 197 12.77 -8.28 9.78
CA VAL A 197 12.37 -7.15 8.93
C VAL A 197 13.54 -6.16 8.76
N ASP A 198 14.26 -5.87 9.83
CA ASP A 198 15.46 -5.01 9.81
C ASP A 198 16.59 -5.57 8.93
N GLU A 199 16.69 -6.89 8.79
CA GLU A 199 17.78 -7.55 8.05
C GLU A 199 17.40 -7.90 6.61
N TYR A 200 16.19 -8.39 6.38
CA TYR A 200 15.74 -8.92 5.10
C TYR A 200 15.18 -7.84 4.17
N ILE A 201 14.39 -6.89 4.70
CA ILE A 201 13.87 -5.78 3.89
C ILE A 201 15.00 -4.74 3.82
N PRO A 202 15.52 -4.39 2.63
CA PRO A 202 16.57 -3.40 2.52
C PRO A 202 16.04 -2.00 2.82
N THR A 203 16.93 -1.10 3.24
CA THR A 203 16.60 0.32 3.14
C THR A 203 16.54 0.70 1.66
N PRO A 204 15.39 1.17 1.16
CA PRO A 204 15.22 1.46 -0.25
C PRO A 204 16.08 2.64 -0.69
N GLU A 205 16.65 2.55 -1.90
CA GLU A 205 17.29 3.71 -2.52
C GLU A 205 16.21 4.72 -2.94
N ARG A 206 16.30 5.94 -2.40
CA ARG A 206 15.34 7.02 -2.63
C ARG A 206 15.84 7.95 -3.73
N ASP A 207 14.99 8.22 -4.72
CA ASP A 207 15.34 9.13 -5.82
C ASP A 207 14.99 10.59 -5.47
N ASN A 208 15.74 11.16 -4.54
CA ASN A 208 15.58 12.54 -4.09
C ASN A 208 15.99 13.57 -5.17
N THR A 209 16.68 13.13 -6.22
CA THR A 209 17.15 14.03 -7.29
C THR A 209 16.12 14.30 -8.37
N LYS A 210 15.13 13.41 -8.52
CA LYS A 210 14.03 13.60 -9.45
C LYS A 210 13.10 14.74 -9.02
N PRO A 211 12.31 15.30 -9.95
CA PRO A 211 11.24 16.25 -9.61
C PRO A 211 10.26 15.65 -8.60
N PHE A 212 9.91 16.44 -7.58
CA PHE A 212 8.93 16.07 -6.55
C PHE A 212 7.64 15.51 -7.15
N MET A 213 7.21 14.36 -6.64
CA MET A 213 5.92 13.75 -6.94
C MET A 213 5.43 12.98 -5.72
N MET A 214 4.18 13.22 -5.33
CA MET A 214 3.51 12.55 -4.21
C MET A 214 2.05 12.26 -4.60
N PRO A 215 1.69 10.98 -4.80
CA PRO A 215 0.30 10.58 -4.96
C PRO A 215 -0.53 10.91 -3.72
N VAL A 216 -1.71 11.48 -3.92
CA VAL A 216 -2.63 11.85 -2.84
C VAL A 216 -3.42 10.62 -2.42
N GLU A 217 -3.25 10.19 -1.17
CA GLU A 217 -4.00 9.09 -0.55
C GLU A 217 -5.29 9.59 0.12
N ASP A 218 -5.20 10.67 0.90
CA ASP A 218 -6.35 11.22 1.62
C ASP A 218 -6.26 12.76 1.74
N VAL A 219 -7.42 13.38 1.97
CA VAL A 219 -7.57 14.83 2.08
C VAL A 219 -8.44 15.17 3.28
N PHE A 220 -7.85 15.91 4.22
CA PHE A 220 -8.54 16.38 5.41
C PHE A 220 -8.40 17.88 5.60
N THR A 221 -9.37 18.47 6.31
CA THR A 221 -9.36 19.89 6.68
C THR A 221 -8.98 20.04 8.14
N ILE A 222 -7.93 20.81 8.40
CA ILE A 222 -7.58 21.20 9.76
C ILE A 222 -8.20 22.58 10.04
N THR A 223 -9.11 22.62 11.01
CA THR A 223 -9.80 23.86 11.42
C THR A 223 -8.79 24.95 11.76
N GLY A 224 -8.89 26.09 11.07
CA GLY A 224 -8.01 27.25 11.26
C GLY A 224 -6.63 27.15 10.61
N ARG A 225 -6.29 26.04 9.94
CA ARG A 225 -5.04 25.90 9.17
C ARG A 225 -5.27 25.76 7.66
N GLY A 226 -6.22 24.94 7.24
CA GLY A 226 -6.52 24.71 5.81
C GLY A 226 -6.61 23.24 5.42
N THR A 227 -6.42 22.98 4.14
CA THR A 227 -6.52 21.63 3.54
C THR A 227 -5.15 20.95 3.56
N VAL A 228 -5.13 19.72 4.06
CA VAL A 228 -3.95 18.86 4.08
C VAL A 228 -4.21 17.67 3.16
N ALA A 229 -3.26 17.42 2.27
CA ALA A 229 -3.19 16.20 1.47
C ALA A 229 -2.12 15.29 2.05
N SER A 230 -2.47 14.03 2.33
CA SER A 230 -1.52 13.04 2.81
C SER A 230 -1.15 12.03 1.72
N GLY A 231 0.07 11.52 1.82
CA GLY A 231 0.56 10.42 1.02
C GLY A 231 2.05 10.20 1.24
N ARG A 232 2.56 9.12 0.63
CA ARG A 232 3.99 8.85 0.52
C ARG A 232 4.60 9.64 -0.63
N ILE A 233 5.69 10.35 -0.37
CA ILE A 233 6.47 11.00 -1.44
C ILE A 233 7.10 9.89 -2.30
N ASP A 234 6.72 9.83 -3.57
CA ASP A 234 7.21 8.81 -4.50
C ASP A 234 8.66 9.09 -4.93
N ARG A 235 8.94 10.35 -5.26
CA ARG A 235 10.25 10.82 -5.72
C ARG A 235 10.47 12.30 -5.40
N GLY A 236 11.74 12.69 -5.38
CA GLY A 236 12.17 14.07 -5.14
C GLY A 236 12.06 14.53 -3.69
N GLU A 237 12.18 15.84 -3.51
CA GLU A 237 12.16 16.52 -2.23
C GLU A 237 11.16 17.68 -2.25
N ILE A 238 10.58 18.00 -1.09
CA ILE A 238 9.66 19.12 -0.93
C ILE A 238 9.93 19.89 0.37
N LYS A 239 9.94 21.22 0.31
CA LYS A 239 10.15 22.11 1.45
C LYS A 239 8.97 23.03 1.67
N ILE A 240 8.85 23.54 2.89
CA ILE A 240 7.90 24.61 3.18
C ILE A 240 8.25 25.84 2.33
N GLY A 241 7.27 26.37 1.62
CA GLY A 241 7.42 27.50 0.70
C GLY A 241 7.51 27.10 -0.77
N ASP A 242 7.72 25.82 -1.09
CA ASP A 242 7.76 25.36 -2.48
C ASP A 242 6.39 25.46 -3.15
N GLU A 243 6.39 25.76 -4.45
CA GLU A 243 5.21 25.71 -5.29
C GLU A 243 4.96 24.28 -5.80
N VAL A 244 3.71 23.87 -5.83
CA VAL A 244 3.27 22.54 -6.31
C VAL A 244 2.08 22.68 -7.24
N GLU A 245 1.97 21.74 -8.17
CA GLU A 245 0.78 21.52 -9.00
C GLU A 245 -0.01 20.31 -8.47
N ILE A 246 -1.33 20.44 -8.48
CA ILE A 246 -2.28 19.35 -8.22
C ILE A 246 -2.79 18.87 -9.58
N VAL A 247 -2.43 17.64 -9.95
CA VAL A 247 -2.66 17.08 -11.29
C VAL A 247 -3.44 15.78 -11.23
N GLY A 248 -4.17 15.46 -12.30
CA GLY A 248 -4.94 14.22 -12.44
C GLY A 248 -6.41 14.38 -12.05
N LEU A 249 -7.26 13.48 -12.56
CA LEU A 249 -8.72 13.37 -12.43
C LEU A 249 -9.55 14.56 -12.96
N LYS A 250 -9.02 15.78 -12.87
CA LYS A 250 -9.63 17.02 -13.33
C LYS A 250 -8.81 17.59 -14.50
N PRO A 251 -9.44 18.18 -15.53
CA PRO A 251 -8.73 18.82 -16.64
C PRO A 251 -7.89 20.04 -16.22
N GLU A 252 -8.32 20.74 -15.17
CA GLU A 252 -7.64 21.94 -14.68
C GLU A 252 -6.53 21.58 -13.70
N VAL A 253 -5.30 22.00 -14.02
CA VAL A 253 -4.16 21.92 -13.10
C VAL A 253 -4.23 23.09 -12.12
N LEU A 254 -4.35 22.77 -10.83
CA LEU A 254 -4.33 23.79 -9.78
C LEU A 254 -2.91 24.00 -9.27
N LYS A 255 -2.58 25.25 -8.92
CA LYS A 255 -1.32 25.61 -8.29
C LYS A 255 -1.53 25.95 -6.83
N SER A 256 -0.60 25.53 -5.99
CA SER A 256 -0.58 25.89 -4.57
C SER A 256 0.84 26.08 -4.08
N THR A 257 0.96 26.53 -2.83
CA THR A 257 2.23 26.66 -2.12
C THR A 257 2.17 25.81 -0.86
N VAL A 258 3.21 25.04 -0.60
CA VAL A 258 3.37 24.27 0.63
C VAL A 258 3.56 25.23 1.80
N THR A 259 2.71 25.12 2.81
CA THR A 259 2.76 26.00 4.01
C THR A 259 3.04 25.27 5.30
N GLY A 260 3.08 23.95 5.26
CA GLY A 260 3.46 23.09 6.37
C GLY A 260 3.66 21.67 5.89
N LEU A 261 4.59 20.99 6.52
CA LEU A 261 4.86 19.56 6.35
C LEU A 261 4.79 18.91 7.73
N GLU A 262 4.04 17.80 7.81
CA GLU A 262 3.95 17.02 9.03
C GLU A 262 4.05 15.53 8.73
N MET A 263 4.69 14.77 9.61
CA MET A 263 4.76 13.31 9.58
C MET A 263 4.44 12.82 10.99
N PHE A 264 3.44 11.93 11.12
CA PHE A 264 2.98 11.43 12.42
C PHE A 264 2.69 12.52 13.47
N ARG A 265 2.10 13.65 13.03
CA ARG A 265 1.80 14.86 13.85
C ARG A 265 3.04 15.62 14.36
N LYS A 266 4.24 15.25 13.93
CA LYS A 266 5.49 15.98 14.14
C LYS A 266 5.75 16.88 12.92
N THR A 267 6.36 18.03 13.14
CA THR A 267 6.67 18.99 12.07
C THR A 267 7.97 18.63 11.36
N LEU A 268 8.04 18.92 10.06
CA LEU A 268 9.19 18.67 9.19
C LEU A 268 9.57 19.95 8.43
N ASP A 269 10.86 20.17 8.22
CA ASP A 269 11.35 21.25 7.34
C ASP A 269 11.52 20.80 5.88
N LEU A 270 11.77 19.50 5.69
CA LEU A 270 12.03 18.84 4.41
C LEU A 270 11.34 17.47 4.40
N GLY A 271 10.53 17.24 3.38
CA GLY A 271 10.05 15.91 2.98
C GLY A 271 10.91 15.37 1.84
N GLU A 272 11.23 14.09 1.91
CA GLU A 272 12.07 13.35 0.96
C GLU A 272 11.30 12.12 0.47
N ALA A 273 11.74 11.53 -0.65
CA ALA A 273 11.11 10.33 -1.17
C ALA A 273 11.09 9.22 -0.13
N GLY A 274 9.93 8.58 0.02
CA GLY A 274 9.65 7.59 1.04
C GLY A 274 8.91 8.10 2.26
N ASP A 275 8.90 9.39 2.57
CA ASP A 275 8.21 9.85 3.77
C ASP A 275 6.69 9.81 3.59
N ASN A 276 6.00 9.33 4.62
CA ASN A 276 4.55 9.48 4.77
C ASN A 276 4.22 10.82 5.42
N VAL A 277 3.83 11.79 4.60
CA VAL A 277 3.63 13.18 5.04
C VAL A 277 2.21 13.67 4.80
N GLY A 278 1.78 14.60 5.65
CA GLY A 278 0.68 15.52 5.38
C GLY A 278 1.22 16.87 4.92
N ILE A 279 0.83 17.32 3.73
CA ILE A 279 1.23 18.59 3.14
C ILE A 279 0.08 19.59 3.25
N LEU A 280 0.30 20.70 3.98
CA LEU A 280 -0.66 21.78 4.13
C LEU A 280 -0.59 22.74 2.94
N LEU A 281 -1.68 22.84 2.20
CA LEU A 281 -1.77 23.59 0.94
C LEU A 281 -2.43 24.96 1.13
N ARG A 282 -1.80 26.00 0.59
CA ARG A 282 -2.33 27.37 0.61
C ARG A 282 -3.45 27.54 -0.41
N GLY A 283 -4.59 28.07 0.03
CA GLY A 283 -5.66 28.53 -0.85
C GLY A 283 -6.39 27.42 -1.61
N VAL A 284 -6.23 26.17 -1.19
CA VAL A 284 -6.93 25.00 -1.74
C VAL A 284 -7.98 24.58 -0.73
N ASN A 285 -9.23 24.47 -1.16
CA ASN A 285 -10.32 23.91 -0.37
C ASN A 285 -10.36 22.38 -0.54
N ARG A 286 -10.96 21.68 0.43
CA ARG A 286 -11.06 20.22 0.44
C ARG A 286 -11.76 19.64 -0.80
N ASP A 287 -12.71 20.35 -1.39
CA ASP A 287 -13.45 19.95 -2.59
C ASP A 287 -12.64 20.13 -3.89
N GLN A 288 -11.53 20.89 -3.84
CA GLN A 288 -10.69 21.15 -5.00
C GLN A 288 -9.62 20.07 -5.22
N ILE A 289 -9.30 19.30 -4.18
CA ILE A 289 -8.32 18.22 -4.21
C ILE A 289 -8.95 16.91 -3.74
N GLU A 290 -8.64 15.81 -4.41
CA GLU A 290 -9.17 14.49 -4.07
C GLU A 290 -8.13 13.38 -4.17
N ARG A 291 -8.42 12.24 -3.52
CA ARG A 291 -7.62 11.01 -3.64
C ARG A 291 -7.48 10.62 -5.11
N GLY A 292 -6.29 10.16 -5.48
CA GLY A 292 -5.97 9.77 -6.86
C GLY A 292 -5.43 10.90 -7.73
N GLN A 293 -5.43 12.14 -7.23
CA GLN A 293 -4.59 13.20 -7.80
C GLN A 293 -3.15 13.06 -7.29
N VAL A 294 -2.25 13.84 -7.89
CA VAL A 294 -0.83 13.87 -7.54
C VAL A 294 -0.42 15.31 -7.23
N LEU A 295 0.35 15.49 -6.16
CA LEU A 295 1.10 16.73 -5.94
C LEU A 295 2.46 16.59 -6.64
N ALA A 296 2.79 17.51 -7.52
CA ALA A 296 4.02 17.45 -8.28
C ALA A 296 4.73 18.80 -8.35
N LYS A 297 6.04 18.76 -8.63
CA LYS A 297 6.78 19.95 -9.04
C LYS A 297 6.12 20.56 -10.29
N PRO A 298 5.92 21.88 -10.36
CA PRO A 298 5.22 22.49 -11.49
C PRO A 298 5.83 22.12 -12.84
N GLY A 299 4.98 21.61 -13.75
CA GLY A 299 5.36 21.18 -15.10
C GLY A 299 6.17 19.89 -15.17
N SER A 300 6.38 19.16 -14.07
CA SER A 300 7.24 17.97 -14.07
C SER A 300 6.56 16.67 -14.50
N ILE A 301 5.23 16.61 -14.49
CA ILE A 301 4.45 15.46 -14.93
C ILE A 301 3.24 15.97 -15.71
N GLN A 302 2.87 15.24 -16.76
CA GLN A 302 1.71 15.52 -17.59
C GLN A 302 0.60 14.52 -17.27
N THR A 303 -0.63 14.85 -17.65
CA THR A 303 -1.75 13.94 -17.53
C THR A 303 -2.17 13.44 -18.90
N HIS A 304 -2.48 12.16 -18.98
CA HIS A 304 -2.83 11.47 -20.22
C HIS A 304 -4.17 10.76 -20.07
N ASN A 305 -4.89 10.64 -21.19
CA ASN A 305 -6.13 9.87 -21.28
C ASN A 305 -5.89 8.58 -22.05
N LYS A 306 -4.92 8.56 -22.98
CA LYS A 306 -4.70 7.44 -23.88
C LYS A 306 -3.31 6.85 -23.71
N PHE A 307 -3.27 5.54 -23.51
CA PHE A 307 -2.02 4.81 -23.43
C PHE A 307 -2.17 3.40 -24.00
N LYS A 308 -1.04 2.81 -24.34
CA LYS A 308 -0.87 1.40 -24.65
C LYS A 308 -0.26 0.70 -23.45
N GLY A 309 -0.83 -0.43 -23.06
CA GLY A 309 -0.38 -1.22 -21.93
C GLY A 309 -0.08 -2.66 -22.32
N GLU A 310 0.96 -3.23 -21.73
CA GLU A 310 1.16 -4.67 -21.72
C GLU A 310 0.58 -5.23 -20.42
N VAL A 311 -0.34 -6.19 -20.53
CA VAL A 311 -1.21 -6.63 -19.44
C VAL A 311 -1.32 -8.14 -19.41
N TYR A 312 -1.11 -8.71 -18.24
CA TYR A 312 -1.50 -10.08 -17.92
C TYR A 312 -2.94 -10.11 -17.40
N ILE A 313 -3.79 -10.94 -18.00
CA ILE A 313 -5.18 -11.13 -17.60
C ILE A 313 -5.26 -12.34 -16.69
N MET A 314 -5.75 -12.13 -15.47
CA MET A 314 -5.80 -13.18 -14.46
C MET A 314 -6.82 -14.26 -14.80
N SER A 315 -6.41 -15.50 -14.62
CA SER A 315 -7.22 -16.71 -14.75
C SER A 315 -8.28 -16.80 -13.64
N LYS A 316 -9.15 -17.80 -13.74
CA LYS A 316 -10.17 -18.09 -12.72
C LYS A 316 -9.52 -18.59 -11.42
N GLU A 317 -8.49 -19.40 -11.56
CA GLU A 317 -7.75 -20.05 -10.47
C GLU A 317 -7.03 -19.01 -9.60
N GLU A 318 -6.55 -17.92 -10.22
CA GLU A 318 -5.95 -16.77 -9.53
C GLU A 318 -6.98 -15.78 -8.96
N GLY A 319 -8.28 -16.09 -9.05
CA GLY A 319 -9.36 -15.21 -8.56
C GLY A 319 -9.82 -14.14 -9.56
N GLY A 320 -9.30 -14.16 -10.78
CA GLY A 320 -9.62 -13.22 -11.85
C GLY A 320 -10.89 -13.56 -12.63
N ARG A 321 -10.78 -13.54 -13.96
CA ARG A 321 -11.94 -13.67 -14.86
C ARG A 321 -12.30 -15.14 -15.09
N HIS A 322 -13.61 -15.39 -15.27
CA HIS A 322 -14.13 -16.71 -15.67
C HIS A 322 -14.41 -16.78 -17.18
N THR A 323 -14.58 -15.62 -17.82
CA THR A 323 -15.00 -15.48 -19.21
C THR A 323 -14.11 -14.48 -19.96
N PRO A 324 -13.96 -14.65 -21.29
CA PRO A 324 -13.24 -13.70 -22.11
C PRO A 324 -13.89 -12.31 -22.11
N PHE A 325 -13.13 -11.31 -22.56
CA PHE A 325 -13.66 -9.98 -22.87
C PHE A 325 -13.26 -9.54 -24.28
N PHE A 326 -13.95 -8.51 -24.77
CA PHE A 326 -13.84 -7.97 -26.12
C PHE A 326 -13.47 -6.48 -26.05
N SER A 327 -13.14 -5.87 -27.20
CA SER A 327 -13.03 -4.40 -27.30
C SER A 327 -14.29 -3.70 -26.77
N ASN A 328 -14.14 -2.48 -26.27
CA ASN A 328 -15.14 -1.71 -25.52
C ASN A 328 -15.45 -2.23 -24.11
N TYR A 329 -14.67 -3.17 -23.59
CA TYR A 329 -14.73 -3.56 -22.18
C TYR A 329 -14.29 -2.38 -21.28
N ARG A 330 -15.02 -2.16 -20.17
CA ARG A 330 -14.90 -0.96 -19.33
C ARG A 330 -14.56 -1.24 -17.85
N PRO A 331 -13.37 -1.76 -17.56
CA PRO A 331 -12.94 -1.98 -16.17
C PRO A 331 -12.51 -0.68 -15.47
N GLN A 332 -12.22 -0.79 -14.18
CA GLN A 332 -11.48 0.22 -13.42
C GLN A 332 -9.98 -0.05 -13.51
N PHE A 333 -9.20 0.97 -13.78
CA PHE A 333 -7.73 0.97 -13.77
C PHE A 333 -7.24 1.67 -12.51
N TYR A 334 -6.19 1.12 -11.90
CA TYR A 334 -5.56 1.67 -10.71
C TYR A 334 -4.12 2.03 -11.00
N PHE A 335 -3.76 3.30 -10.81
CA PHE A 335 -2.41 3.83 -10.94
C PHE A 335 -2.04 4.50 -9.62
N HIS A 336 -1.02 4.04 -8.90
CA HIS A 336 -0.70 4.55 -7.56
C HIS A 336 -1.96 4.60 -6.65
N THR A 337 -2.47 5.80 -6.35
CA THR A 337 -3.69 6.03 -5.54
C THR A 337 -4.93 6.33 -6.38
N THR A 338 -4.79 6.48 -7.70
CA THR A 338 -5.87 6.78 -8.65
C THR A 338 -6.68 5.53 -8.96
N ASP A 339 -8.00 5.63 -8.93
CA ASP A 339 -8.91 4.69 -9.61
C ASP A 339 -9.76 5.41 -10.67
N VAL A 340 -9.72 4.91 -11.91
CA VAL A 340 -10.38 5.54 -13.05
C VAL A 340 -10.95 4.50 -14.00
N THR A 341 -12.11 4.75 -14.59
CA THR A 341 -12.66 3.85 -15.61
C THR A 341 -11.91 4.03 -16.92
N GLY A 342 -11.54 2.94 -17.58
CA GLY A 342 -10.94 2.96 -18.91
C GLY A 342 -11.72 2.10 -19.88
N VAL A 343 -11.67 2.43 -21.16
CA VAL A 343 -12.23 1.62 -22.25
C VAL A 343 -11.06 0.91 -22.94
N ILE A 344 -11.11 -0.42 -23.00
CA ILE A 344 -10.09 -1.22 -23.68
C ILE A 344 -10.40 -1.36 -25.16
N GLU A 345 -9.42 -1.09 -26.00
CA GLU A 345 -9.43 -1.33 -27.43
C GLU A 345 -8.36 -2.37 -27.80
N LEU A 346 -8.81 -3.54 -28.25
CA LEU A 346 -7.92 -4.64 -28.64
C LEU A 346 -7.29 -4.36 -30.02
N PRO A 347 -6.07 -4.89 -30.28
CA PRO A 347 -5.42 -4.74 -31.58
C PRO A 347 -6.25 -5.30 -32.73
N GLU A 348 -6.03 -4.78 -33.95
CA GLU A 348 -6.64 -5.33 -35.16
C GLU A 348 -6.39 -6.85 -35.28
N GLY A 349 -7.47 -7.60 -35.53
CA GLY A 349 -7.42 -9.06 -35.66
C GLY A 349 -7.52 -9.83 -34.34
N VAL A 350 -7.51 -9.16 -33.19
CA VAL A 350 -7.78 -9.78 -31.88
C VAL A 350 -9.24 -9.60 -31.52
N GLU A 351 -10.06 -10.64 -31.67
CA GLU A 351 -11.49 -10.57 -31.38
C GLU A 351 -11.78 -10.55 -29.88
N MET A 352 -11.06 -11.36 -29.10
CA MET A 352 -11.28 -11.52 -27.66
C MET A 352 -9.98 -11.87 -26.93
N VAL A 353 -9.94 -11.57 -25.64
CA VAL A 353 -8.85 -11.94 -24.73
C VAL A 353 -9.35 -12.95 -23.71
N MET A 354 -8.60 -14.03 -23.53
CA MET A 354 -8.92 -15.11 -22.61
C MET A 354 -8.30 -14.85 -21.23
N PRO A 355 -8.93 -15.32 -20.13
CA PRO A 355 -8.26 -15.38 -18.83
C PRO A 355 -6.98 -16.22 -18.92
N GLY A 356 -5.87 -15.72 -18.37
CA GLY A 356 -4.53 -16.29 -18.48
C GLY A 356 -3.65 -15.72 -19.60
N ASP A 357 -4.20 -14.87 -20.48
CA ASP A 357 -3.43 -14.30 -21.60
C ASP A 357 -2.54 -13.15 -21.14
N GLN A 358 -1.36 -13.06 -21.76
CA GLN A 358 -0.56 -11.83 -21.81
C GLN A 358 -0.86 -11.12 -23.13
N VAL A 359 -1.37 -9.88 -23.05
CA VAL A 359 -1.86 -9.13 -24.19
C VAL A 359 -1.38 -7.69 -24.15
N THR A 360 -1.29 -7.06 -25.31
CA THR A 360 -1.11 -5.60 -25.43
C THR A 360 -2.38 -4.99 -25.98
N PHE A 361 -2.90 -3.94 -25.34
CA PHE A 361 -4.07 -3.20 -25.81
C PHE A 361 -3.96 -1.71 -25.52
N GLU A 362 -4.79 -0.93 -26.22
CA GLU A 362 -4.94 0.51 -25.98
C GLU A 362 -6.06 0.75 -24.97
N VAL A 363 -5.91 1.82 -24.19
CA VAL A 363 -6.87 2.22 -23.15
C VAL A 363 -7.19 3.69 -23.31
N ASP A 364 -8.49 4.01 -23.29
CA ASP A 364 -9.02 5.37 -23.23
C ASP A 364 -9.66 5.61 -21.85
N LEU A 365 -8.99 6.41 -21.01
CA LEU A 365 -9.42 6.75 -19.66
C LEU A 365 -10.47 7.87 -19.67
N ILE A 366 -11.52 7.71 -18.87
CA ILE A 366 -12.61 8.71 -18.81
C ILE A 366 -12.21 10.04 -18.17
N ALA A 367 -11.04 10.07 -17.51
CA ALA A 367 -10.47 11.24 -16.86
C ALA A 367 -8.95 11.26 -17.05
N PRO A 368 -8.31 12.43 -17.10
CA PRO A 368 -6.87 12.56 -17.26
C PRO A 368 -6.13 12.01 -16.03
N VAL A 369 -5.09 11.20 -16.21
CA VAL A 369 -4.29 10.64 -15.09
C VAL A 369 -2.81 10.94 -15.28
N ALA A 370 -2.12 11.21 -14.17
CA ALA A 370 -0.66 11.41 -14.16
C ALA A 370 0.05 10.06 -14.31
N ILE A 371 0.40 9.70 -15.56
CA ILE A 371 1.08 8.45 -15.91
C ILE A 371 2.27 8.73 -16.84
N GLU A 372 3.29 7.89 -16.77
CA GLU A 372 4.49 7.90 -17.62
C GLU A 372 4.73 6.49 -18.20
N ASN A 373 5.57 6.38 -19.24
CA ASN A 373 6.04 5.06 -19.70
C ASN A 373 6.74 4.31 -18.55
N GLY A 374 6.35 3.07 -18.33
CA GLY A 374 6.81 2.24 -17.22
C GLY A 374 5.89 2.28 -15.98
N THR A 375 4.85 3.13 -15.97
CA THR A 375 3.89 3.16 -14.85
C THR A 375 3.15 1.83 -14.75
N ARG A 376 3.24 1.16 -13.60
CA ARG A 376 2.51 -0.09 -13.33
C ARG A 376 1.06 0.21 -12.97
N PHE A 377 0.16 -0.68 -13.34
CA PHE A 377 -1.26 -0.56 -13.03
C PHE A 377 -1.94 -1.91 -12.82
N THR A 378 -3.06 -1.90 -12.11
CA THR A 378 -3.95 -3.06 -12.00
C THR A 378 -5.32 -2.76 -12.59
N VAL A 379 -5.99 -3.80 -13.07
CA VAL A 379 -7.30 -3.73 -13.71
C VAL A 379 -8.28 -4.50 -12.83
N ARG A 380 -9.41 -3.88 -12.47
CA ARG A 380 -10.43 -4.49 -11.60
C ARG A 380 -11.84 -4.35 -12.16
N GLU A 381 -12.66 -5.36 -11.92
CA GLU A 381 -14.08 -5.39 -12.26
C GLU A 381 -14.86 -6.18 -11.21
N GLY A 382 -16.05 -5.71 -10.83
CA GLY A 382 -16.95 -6.48 -9.96
C GLY A 382 -16.35 -6.84 -8.60
N GLY A 383 -15.44 -6.00 -8.07
CA GLY A 383 -14.75 -6.23 -6.80
C GLY A 383 -13.55 -7.18 -6.88
N ARG A 384 -13.14 -7.64 -8.07
CA ARG A 384 -12.01 -8.55 -8.26
C ARG A 384 -10.92 -7.93 -9.12
N THR A 385 -9.68 -8.28 -8.84
CA THR A 385 -8.55 -7.99 -9.72
C THR A 385 -8.59 -8.94 -10.91
N VAL A 386 -8.63 -8.38 -12.12
CA VAL A 386 -8.79 -9.13 -13.37
C VAL A 386 -7.58 -9.06 -14.28
N GLY A 387 -6.63 -8.16 -13.99
CA GLY A 387 -5.37 -8.08 -14.71
C GLY A 387 -4.40 -7.12 -14.07
N ALA A 388 -3.16 -7.21 -14.50
CA ALA A 388 -2.10 -6.31 -14.08
C ALA A 388 -1.14 -6.05 -15.24
N GLY A 389 -0.62 -4.84 -15.31
CA GLY A 389 0.13 -4.41 -16.47
C GLY A 389 1.01 -3.20 -16.23
N VAL A 390 1.66 -2.79 -17.32
CA VAL A 390 2.56 -1.64 -17.35
C VAL A 390 2.26 -0.79 -18.57
N VAL A 391 2.27 0.53 -18.40
CA VAL A 391 2.15 1.50 -19.49
C VAL A 391 3.41 1.40 -20.34
N THR A 392 3.26 1.04 -21.61
CA THR A 392 4.39 0.89 -22.55
C THR A 392 4.55 2.11 -23.44
N GLU A 393 3.46 2.79 -23.77
CA GLU A 393 3.46 3.96 -24.65
C GLU A 393 2.32 4.90 -24.31
N ILE A 394 2.60 6.21 -24.20
CA ILE A 394 1.61 7.27 -24.12
C ILE A 394 1.20 7.71 -25.53
N LEU A 395 -0.11 7.87 -25.77
CA LEU A 395 -0.67 8.05 -27.11
C LEU A 395 -1.19 9.48 -27.39
N ASP A 396 -1.23 10.37 -26.39
CA ASP A 396 -1.78 11.74 -26.49
C ASP A 396 -0.86 12.86 -25.98
#